data_AF-A0A9W9S1J7-F1
#
_entry.id   AF-A0A9W9S1J7-F1
#
_cell.length_a   1.000
_cell.length_b   1.000
_cell.length_c   1.000
_cell.angle_alpha   90.00
_cell.angle_beta   90.00
_cell.angle_gamma   90.00
#
_symmetry.space_group_name_H-M   'P 1'
#
loop_
_entity.id
_entity.type
_entity.pdbx_description
1 polymer ?
#
loop_
_entity_poly.entity_id
_entity_poly.type
_entity_poly.pdbx_seq_one_letter_code
_entity_poly.pdbx_strand_id
1 'polypeptide(L)'
;MSSETFPIASNLSVSCSMAGNTQMTANQLQWFDEGTIILKAFNSEKVRQVIHYRPFPDDGYPRRCLLERNKAFLTGVLGLWGYESLDNLSIEQMVDKIFLHSITPFQPVLWHWSPTLVCSQDAQAIAEAIESESHYHFKTIPFAEIVRVSLGYETDAVKWFSHQHTLLSKTVTEHLRHHPEEVSLYEGVEKV
;
A
#
# COMPACT_ATOMS: atom_id res chain seq x y z
N MET A 1 -32.83 2.74 -46.21
CA MET A 1 -32.17 3.81 -45.43
C MET A 1 -32.38 3.46 -43.97
N SER A 2 -31.27 3.42 -43.25
CA SER A 2 -31.01 2.56 -42.11
C SER A 2 -31.77 2.93 -40.83
N SER A 3 -32.27 1.89 -40.18
CA SER A 3 -32.76 1.86 -38.80
C SER A 3 -31.55 1.74 -37.87
N GLU A 4 -31.28 2.77 -37.06
CA GLU A 4 -30.32 2.69 -35.95
C GLU A 4 -31.07 2.57 -34.63
N THR A 5 -31.18 1.32 -34.19
CA THR A 5 -31.57 0.95 -32.84
C THR A 5 -30.34 1.02 -31.95
N PHE A 6 -30.32 1.95 -30.99
CA PHE A 6 -29.29 1.99 -29.96
C PHE A 6 -29.40 0.76 -29.05
N PRO A 7 -28.32 -0.01 -28.80
CA PRO A 7 -28.34 -1.00 -27.76
C PRO A 7 -28.12 -0.34 -26.40
N ILE A 8 -29.09 -0.61 -25.53
CA ILE A 8 -29.08 -0.36 -24.09
C ILE A 8 -27.86 -1.07 -23.50
N ALA A 9 -26.94 -0.30 -22.89
CA ALA A 9 -25.89 -0.85 -22.05
C ALA A 9 -26.56 -1.47 -20.81
N SER A 10 -26.63 -2.79 -20.79
CA SER A 10 -27.08 -3.57 -19.63
C SER A 10 -26.13 -3.33 -18.47
N ASN A 11 -26.59 -2.56 -17.47
CA ASN A 11 -25.98 -2.45 -16.16
C ASN A 11 -25.90 -3.84 -15.51
N LEU A 12 -24.75 -4.49 -15.62
CA LEU A 12 -24.38 -5.59 -14.73
C LEU A 12 -23.92 -4.98 -13.40
N SER A 13 -24.89 -4.57 -12.58
CA SER A 13 -24.67 -4.38 -11.15
C SER A 13 -24.40 -5.76 -10.56
N VAL A 14 -23.11 -6.06 -10.37
CA VAL A 14 -22.69 -7.20 -9.56
C VAL A 14 -22.73 -6.72 -8.11
N SER A 15 -23.88 -6.91 -7.46
CA SER A 15 -24.02 -6.68 -6.03
C SER A 15 -23.21 -7.72 -5.26
N CYS A 16 -21.93 -7.43 -5.01
CA CYS A 16 -21.14 -8.17 -4.02
C CYS A 16 -21.53 -7.65 -2.63
N SER A 17 -22.48 -8.33 -1.97
CA SER A 17 -22.80 -8.09 -0.58
C SER A 17 -21.60 -8.53 0.28
N MET A 18 -20.76 -7.58 0.68
CA MET A 18 -19.70 -7.80 1.67
C MET A 18 -20.26 -7.48 3.06
N ALA A 19 -20.16 -8.43 3.96
CA ALA A 19 -20.48 -8.24 5.37
C ALA A 19 -19.47 -7.24 5.98
N GLY A 20 -19.93 -6.02 6.26
CA GLY A 20 -19.13 -4.93 6.83
C GLY A 20 -19.48 -3.61 6.13
N ASN A 21 -20.28 -2.77 6.79
CA ASN A 21 -20.75 -1.48 6.29
C ASN A 21 -19.62 -0.44 6.12
N THR A 22 -18.77 -0.61 5.11
CA THR A 22 -17.90 0.47 4.65
C THR A 22 -18.32 0.82 3.24
N GLN A 23 -19.03 1.94 3.10
CA GLN A 23 -19.50 2.43 1.82
C GLN A 23 -18.29 2.87 1.00
N MET A 24 -18.03 2.20 -0.13
CA MET A 24 -16.92 2.55 -1.01
C MET A 24 -17.19 3.90 -1.70
N THR A 25 -16.14 4.70 -1.87
CA THR A 25 -16.19 5.93 -2.66
C THR A 25 -16.35 5.63 -4.15
N ALA A 26 -16.79 6.61 -4.95
CA ALA A 26 -16.90 6.46 -6.40
C ALA A 26 -15.56 6.04 -7.05
N ASN A 27 -14.45 6.61 -6.60
CA ASN A 27 -13.12 6.25 -7.07
C ASN A 27 -12.77 4.79 -6.71
N GLN A 28 -13.06 4.37 -5.48
CA GLN A 28 -12.83 2.99 -5.04
C GLN A 28 -13.64 1.99 -5.86
N LEU A 29 -14.90 2.31 -6.17
CA LEU A 29 -15.77 1.47 -7.01
C LEU A 29 -15.20 1.31 -8.42
N GLN A 30 -14.75 2.41 -9.05
CA GLN A 30 -14.16 2.35 -10.38
C GLN A 30 -12.94 1.41 -10.42
N TRP A 31 -11.99 1.58 -9.49
CA TRP A 31 -10.79 0.75 -9.43
C TRP A 31 -11.10 -0.70 -9.06
N PHE A 32 -12.12 -0.94 -8.24
CA PHE A 32 -12.62 -2.27 -7.93
C PHE A 32 -13.17 -2.97 -9.17
N ASP A 33 -13.99 -2.27 -9.97
CA ASP A 33 -14.59 -2.83 -11.18
C ASP A 33 -13.52 -3.12 -12.24
N GLU A 34 -12.60 -2.19 -12.49
CA GLU A 34 -11.48 -2.40 -13.41
C GLU A 34 -10.57 -3.56 -12.96
N GLY A 35 -10.24 -3.60 -11.66
CA GLY A 35 -9.49 -4.68 -11.05
C GLY A 35 -10.19 -6.03 -11.20
N THR A 36 -11.52 -6.06 -11.03
CA THR A 36 -12.35 -7.26 -11.21
C THR A 36 -12.30 -7.78 -12.64
N ILE A 37 -12.41 -6.89 -13.63
CA ILE A 37 -12.31 -7.25 -15.05
C ILE A 37 -10.95 -7.90 -15.33
N ILE A 38 -9.86 -7.29 -14.84
CA ILE A 38 -8.50 -7.80 -15.04
C ILE A 38 -8.30 -9.14 -14.32
N LEU A 39 -8.75 -9.26 -13.07
CA LEU A 39 -8.69 -10.50 -12.28
C LEU A 39 -9.37 -11.68 -12.97
N LYS A 40 -10.38 -11.42 -13.80
CA LYS A 40 -11.14 -12.41 -14.57
C LYS A 40 -10.62 -12.58 -16.01
N ALA A 41 -9.73 -11.72 -16.49
CA ALA A 41 -9.10 -11.83 -17.79
C ALA A 41 -8.04 -12.96 -17.83
N PHE A 42 -7.72 -13.48 -19.01
CA PHE A 42 -6.69 -14.51 -19.21
C PHE A 42 -5.29 -13.92 -19.41
N ASN A 43 -4.93 -12.87 -18.66
CA ASN A 43 -3.63 -12.22 -18.76
C ASN A 43 -2.90 -12.29 -17.40
N SER A 44 -1.95 -13.20 -17.30
CA SER A 44 -1.22 -13.48 -16.06
C SER A 44 -0.45 -12.26 -15.52
N GLU A 45 0.14 -11.46 -16.41
CA GLU A 45 0.92 -10.28 -16.02
C GLU A 45 0.03 -9.17 -15.46
N LYS A 46 -1.12 -8.91 -16.09
CA LYS A 46 -2.10 -7.95 -15.57
C LYS A 46 -2.70 -8.43 -14.25
N VAL A 47 -2.99 -9.72 -14.13
CA VAL A 47 -3.46 -10.30 -12.87
C VAL A 47 -2.43 -10.14 -11.76
N ARG A 48 -1.15 -10.42 -12.04
CA ARG A 48 -0.04 -10.18 -11.10
C ARG A 48 -0.02 -8.74 -10.61
N GLN A 49 -0.12 -7.77 -11.52
CA GLN A 49 -0.13 -6.34 -11.18
C GLN A 49 -1.33 -5.97 -10.31
N VAL A 50 -2.52 -6.46 -10.64
CA VAL A 50 -3.72 -6.17 -9.85
C VAL A 50 -3.65 -6.75 -8.44
N ILE A 51 -3.05 -7.93 -8.27
CA ILE A 51 -2.81 -8.51 -6.94
C ILE A 51 -1.73 -7.71 -6.19
N HIS A 52 -0.71 -7.20 -6.87
CA HIS A 52 0.33 -6.37 -6.24
C HIS A 52 -0.20 -5.01 -5.75
N TYR A 53 -0.94 -4.30 -6.61
CA TYR A 53 -1.46 -2.97 -6.28
C TYR A 53 -2.73 -2.99 -5.43
N ARG A 54 -3.42 -4.13 -5.36
CA ARG A 54 -4.59 -4.39 -4.50
C ARG A 54 -5.61 -3.24 -4.55
N PRO A 55 -6.31 -3.02 -5.68
CA PRO A 55 -7.40 -2.04 -5.76
C PRO A 55 -8.67 -2.44 -4.98
N PHE A 56 -8.60 -3.52 -4.20
CA PHE A 56 -9.70 -4.07 -3.41
C PHE A 56 -9.58 -3.66 -1.93
N PRO A 57 -10.72 -3.59 -1.20
CA PRO A 57 -10.71 -3.31 0.24
C PRO A 57 -9.85 -4.32 1.01
N ASP A 58 -10.00 -5.59 0.67
CA ASP A 58 -9.30 -6.73 1.28
C ASP A 58 -8.85 -7.75 0.22
N ASP A 59 -8.03 -8.69 0.66
CA ASP A 59 -7.48 -9.76 -0.16
C ASP A 59 -8.47 -10.92 -0.40
N GLY A 60 -9.64 -10.89 0.23
CA GLY A 60 -10.64 -11.96 0.16
C GLY A 60 -11.33 -12.08 -1.19
N TYR A 61 -11.69 -10.95 -1.82
CA TYR A 61 -12.24 -10.95 -3.18
C TYR A 61 -11.25 -11.51 -4.22
N PRO A 62 -10.03 -10.95 -4.38
CA PRO A 62 -9.06 -11.49 -5.33
C PRO A 62 -8.73 -12.96 -5.06
N ARG A 63 -8.62 -13.39 -3.80
CA ARG A 63 -8.35 -14.78 -3.44
C ARG A 63 -9.45 -15.72 -3.96
N ARG A 64 -10.73 -15.39 -3.74
CA ARG A 64 -11.86 -16.17 -4.28
C ARG A 64 -11.81 -16.25 -5.80
N CYS A 65 -11.57 -15.14 -6.50
CA CYS A 65 -11.46 -15.14 -7.95
C CYS A 65 -10.33 -16.03 -8.47
N LEU A 66 -9.19 -16.11 -7.77
CA LEU A 66 -8.08 -17.00 -8.15
C LEU A 66 -8.36 -18.48 -7.85
N LEU A 67 -9.06 -18.78 -6.75
CA LEU A 67 -9.48 -20.15 -6.41
C LEU A 67 -10.42 -20.76 -7.46
N GLU A 68 -11.18 -19.93 -8.17
CA GLU A 68 -12.06 -20.34 -9.28
C GLU A 68 -11.29 -20.58 -10.59
N ARG A 69 -9.99 -20.26 -10.66
CA ARG A 69 -9.18 -20.45 -11.86
C ARG A 69 -8.66 -21.88 -11.99
N ASN A 70 -8.41 -22.28 -13.24
CA ASN A 70 -7.77 -23.56 -13.51
C ASN A 70 -6.27 -23.53 -13.16
N LYS A 71 -5.71 -24.72 -12.92
CA LYS A 71 -4.30 -24.90 -12.53
C LYS A 71 -3.32 -24.33 -13.55
N ALA A 72 -3.58 -24.50 -14.84
CA ALA A 72 -2.71 -24.01 -15.91
C ALA A 72 -2.54 -22.49 -15.88
N PHE A 73 -3.61 -21.74 -15.62
CA PHE A 73 -3.56 -20.30 -15.47
C PHE A 73 -2.71 -19.87 -14.27
N LEU A 74 -2.93 -20.50 -13.11
CA LEU A 74 -2.16 -20.21 -11.89
C LEU A 74 -0.67 -20.54 -12.05
N THR A 75 -0.35 -21.62 -12.78
CA THR A 75 1.03 -21.94 -13.16
C THR A 75 1.63 -20.83 -14.02
N GLY A 76 0.86 -20.28 -14.97
CA GLY A 76 1.30 -19.15 -15.79
C GLY A 76 1.56 -17.88 -14.98
N VAL A 77 0.74 -17.58 -13.97
CA VAL A 77 0.99 -16.45 -13.04
C VAL A 77 2.22 -16.72 -12.19
N LEU A 78 2.35 -17.91 -11.63
CA LEU A 78 3.50 -18.28 -10.80
C LEU A 78 4.82 -18.34 -11.58
N GLY A 79 4.76 -18.71 -12.85
CA GLY A 79 5.90 -18.70 -13.77
C GLY A 79 6.52 -17.31 -13.96
N LEU A 80 5.77 -16.23 -13.73
CA LEU A 80 6.30 -14.87 -13.74
C LEU A 80 7.31 -14.62 -12.60
N TRP A 81 7.31 -15.45 -11.56
CA TRP A 81 8.31 -15.46 -10.49
C TRP A 81 9.32 -16.61 -10.60
N GLY A 82 9.37 -17.30 -11.74
CA GLY A 82 10.35 -18.37 -12.00
C GLY A 82 9.99 -19.74 -11.41
N TYR A 83 8.72 -19.97 -11.05
CA TYR A 83 8.27 -21.30 -10.64
C TYR A 83 8.02 -22.21 -11.83
N GLU A 84 8.83 -23.27 -11.98
CA GLU A 84 8.75 -24.19 -13.12
C GLU A 84 8.04 -25.52 -12.83
N SER A 85 8.00 -25.98 -11.57
CA SER A 85 7.28 -27.21 -11.18
C SER A 85 6.33 -26.96 -10.02
N LEU A 86 5.04 -27.09 -10.30
CA LEU A 86 3.92 -26.88 -9.37
C LEU A 86 2.94 -28.06 -9.39
N ASP A 87 3.37 -29.19 -9.95
CA ASP A 87 2.51 -30.33 -10.26
C ASP A 87 1.88 -30.95 -9.01
N ASN A 88 2.57 -30.84 -7.87
CA ASN A 88 2.10 -31.37 -6.58
C ASN A 88 1.31 -30.36 -5.75
N LEU A 89 1.20 -29.10 -6.17
CA LEU A 89 0.47 -28.09 -5.40
C LEU A 89 -1.03 -28.16 -5.68
N SER A 90 -1.82 -28.01 -4.63
CA SER A 90 -3.25 -27.71 -4.74
C SER A 90 -3.46 -26.29 -5.28
N ILE A 91 -4.66 -26.02 -5.80
CA ILE A 91 -5.05 -24.67 -6.24
C ILE A 91 -4.89 -23.67 -5.09
N GLU A 92 -5.30 -24.03 -3.87
CA GLU A 92 -5.17 -23.18 -2.68
C GLU A 92 -3.71 -22.82 -2.39
N GLN A 93 -2.80 -23.81 -2.41
CA GLN A 93 -1.38 -23.59 -2.18
C GLN A 93 -0.75 -22.70 -3.27
N MET A 94 -1.21 -22.82 -4.51
CA MET A 94 -0.76 -21.95 -5.60
C MET A 94 -1.23 -20.52 -5.37
N VAL A 95 -2.49 -20.32 -4.96
CA VAL A 95 -3.02 -19.00 -4.63
C VAL A 95 -2.25 -18.38 -3.47
N ASP A 96 -1.96 -19.13 -2.40
CA ASP A 96 -1.17 -18.61 -1.28
C ASP A 96 0.24 -18.18 -1.69
N LYS A 97 0.89 -18.92 -2.58
CA LYS A 97 2.16 -18.50 -3.17
C LYS A 97 2.03 -17.22 -3.98
N ILE A 98 0.98 -17.08 -4.79
CA ILE A 98 0.74 -15.85 -5.56
C ILE A 98 0.66 -14.64 -4.63
N PHE A 99 -0.09 -14.73 -3.53
CA PHE A 99 -0.20 -13.64 -2.56
C PHE A 99 1.14 -13.37 -1.86
N LEU A 100 1.85 -14.41 -1.42
CA LEU A 100 3.16 -14.29 -0.78
C LEU A 100 4.19 -13.55 -1.65
N HIS A 101 4.16 -13.75 -2.97
CA HIS A 101 5.09 -13.09 -3.89
C HIS A 101 4.60 -11.75 -4.41
N SER A 102 3.29 -11.51 -4.38
CA SER A 102 2.70 -10.24 -4.84
C SER A 102 2.69 -9.18 -3.74
N ILE A 103 2.60 -9.59 -2.48
CA ILE A 103 2.44 -8.70 -1.33
C ILE A 103 3.63 -8.87 -0.39
N THR A 104 4.52 -7.89 -0.39
CA THR A 104 5.62 -7.85 0.59
C THR A 104 5.10 -7.25 1.89
N PRO A 105 5.16 -7.97 3.02
CA PRO A 105 4.78 -7.42 4.31
C PRO A 105 5.64 -6.20 4.65
N PHE A 106 5.01 -5.11 5.07
CA PHE A 106 5.73 -3.96 5.58
C PHE A 106 6.50 -4.36 6.86
N GLN A 107 7.76 -3.95 6.96
CA GLN A 107 8.60 -4.14 8.14
C GLN A 107 8.97 -2.75 8.68
N PRO A 108 8.43 -2.36 9.85
CA PRO A 108 8.79 -1.12 10.50
C PRO A 108 10.30 -1.04 10.77
N VAL A 109 10.92 0.09 10.43
CA VAL A 109 12.32 0.34 10.74
C VAL A 109 12.40 1.17 12.02
N LEU A 110 13.43 0.98 12.85
CA LEU A 110 13.57 1.77 14.05
C LEU A 110 13.88 3.24 13.73
N TRP A 111 13.27 4.16 14.47
CA TRP A 111 13.67 5.58 14.52
C TRP A 111 14.79 5.76 15.55
N HIS A 112 15.92 6.30 15.13
CA HIS A 112 17.16 6.38 15.92
C HIS A 112 17.43 7.78 16.43
N TRP A 113 17.01 8.82 15.70
CA TRP A 113 17.26 10.20 16.10
C TRP A 113 16.53 10.54 17.40
N SER A 114 17.25 11.19 18.31
CA SER A 114 16.73 11.70 19.58
C SER A 114 17.47 13.00 19.94
N PRO A 115 16.78 13.99 20.54
CA PRO A 115 17.42 15.20 21.06
C PRO A 115 18.56 14.89 22.05
N THR A 116 18.47 13.79 22.80
CA THR A 116 19.48 13.38 23.79
C THR A 116 20.74 12.74 23.19
N LEU A 117 20.67 12.25 21.94
CA LEU A 117 21.81 11.62 21.27
C LEU A 117 22.70 12.64 20.55
N VAL A 118 22.13 13.74 20.08
CA VAL A 118 22.82 14.73 19.26
C VAL A 118 23.03 16.00 20.08
N CYS A 119 24.17 16.07 20.79
CA CYS A 119 24.62 17.27 21.51
C CYS A 119 25.22 18.31 20.55
N SER A 120 24.60 18.50 19.38
CA SER A 120 25.02 19.48 18.38
C SER A 120 24.42 20.83 18.75
N GLN A 121 25.25 21.86 18.87
CA GLN A 121 24.77 23.26 18.91
C GLN A 121 24.49 23.82 17.51
N ASP A 122 24.58 22.99 16.47
CA ASP A 122 24.24 23.36 15.11
C ASP A 122 22.83 22.85 14.77
N ALA A 123 21.91 23.80 14.65
CA ALA A 123 20.52 23.55 14.34
C ALA A 123 20.33 22.98 12.93
N GLN A 124 21.18 23.40 11.99
CA GLN A 124 21.15 22.91 10.62
C GLN A 124 21.48 21.42 10.58
N ALA A 125 22.53 21.00 11.28
CA ALA A 125 22.91 19.59 11.38
C ALA A 125 21.82 18.73 12.04
N ILE A 126 21.10 19.27 13.04
CA ILE A 126 19.96 18.57 13.65
C ILE A 126 18.83 18.38 12.64
N ALA A 127 18.46 19.43 11.91
CA ALA A 127 17.41 19.38 10.91
C ALA A 127 17.75 18.39 9.78
N GLU A 128 18.99 18.41 9.30
CA GLU A 128 19.48 17.47 8.28
C GLU A 128 19.46 16.03 8.77
N ALA A 129 19.77 15.77 10.04
CA ALA A 129 19.70 14.43 10.62
C ALA A 129 18.25 13.91 10.67
N ILE A 130 17.30 14.74 11.11
CA ILE A 130 15.87 14.41 11.13
C ILE A 130 15.35 14.16 9.72
N GLU A 131 15.65 15.07 8.79
CA GLU A 131 15.22 14.98 7.39
C GLU A 131 15.78 13.72 6.72
N SER A 132 17.07 13.43 6.94
CA SER A 132 17.72 12.23 6.38
C SER A 132 17.06 10.94 6.88
N GLU A 133 16.74 10.86 8.16
CA GLU A 133 16.06 9.69 8.73
C GLU A 133 14.60 9.59 8.26
N SER A 134 13.87 10.71 8.23
CA SER A 134 12.50 10.75 7.68
C SER A 134 12.47 10.28 6.23
N HIS A 135 13.38 10.78 5.38
CA HIS A 135 13.48 10.38 3.99
C HIS A 135 13.86 8.90 3.87
N TYR A 136 14.78 8.40 4.71
CA TYR A 136 15.09 6.97 4.75
C TYR A 136 13.84 6.13 5.06
N HIS A 137 13.04 6.51 6.06
CA HIS A 137 11.80 5.81 6.41
C HIS A 137 10.74 5.92 5.32
N PHE A 138 10.60 7.07 4.67
CA PHE A 138 9.66 7.23 3.56
C PHE A 138 10.01 6.29 2.39
N LYS A 139 11.30 6.14 2.07
CA LYS A 139 11.80 5.26 1.01
C LYS A 139 11.55 3.77 1.28
N THR A 140 11.32 3.35 2.52
CA THR A 140 11.00 1.95 2.82
C THR A 140 9.53 1.60 2.63
N ILE A 141 8.66 2.61 2.44
CA ILE A 141 7.24 2.39 2.14
C ILE A 141 7.11 1.87 0.71
N PRO A 142 6.55 0.66 0.48
CA PRO A 142 6.34 0.15 -0.86
C PRO A 142 5.40 1.06 -1.65
N PHE A 143 5.71 1.29 -2.94
CA PHE A 143 4.87 2.10 -3.81
C PHE A 143 3.41 1.61 -3.86
N ALA A 144 3.19 0.28 -3.81
CA ALA A 144 1.84 -0.29 -3.74
C ALA A 144 1.03 0.17 -2.50
N GLU A 145 1.68 0.43 -1.37
CA GLU A 145 1.01 0.98 -0.19
C GLU A 145 0.60 2.45 -0.39
N ILE A 146 1.44 3.23 -1.11
CA ILE A 146 1.11 4.62 -1.48
C ILE A 146 -0.08 4.66 -2.44
N VAL A 147 -0.12 3.75 -3.42
CA VAL A 147 -1.26 3.60 -4.33
C VAL A 147 -2.52 3.27 -3.53
N ARG A 148 -2.47 2.29 -2.61
CA ARG A 148 -3.63 1.92 -1.78
C ARG A 148 -4.16 3.09 -0.96
N VAL A 149 -3.29 3.89 -0.33
CA VAL A 149 -3.72 5.10 0.40
C VAL A 149 -4.33 6.14 -0.54
N SER A 150 -3.79 6.29 -1.74
CA SER A 150 -4.36 7.19 -2.77
C SER A 150 -5.75 6.74 -3.22
N LEU A 151 -6.05 5.44 -3.13
CA LEU A 151 -7.37 4.86 -3.35
C LEU A 151 -8.28 4.97 -2.11
N GLY A 152 -7.83 5.57 -1.02
CA GLY A 152 -8.60 5.72 0.22
C GLY A 152 -8.63 4.45 1.09
N TYR A 153 -7.72 3.49 0.85
CA TYR A 153 -7.55 2.36 1.75
C TYR A 153 -6.49 2.64 2.79
N GLU A 154 -6.70 2.11 3.99
CA GLU A 154 -5.70 2.18 5.05
C GLU A 154 -4.56 1.19 4.82
N THR A 155 -3.34 1.59 5.20
CA THR A 155 -2.14 0.75 5.11
C THR A 155 -1.29 0.88 6.36
N ASP A 156 -0.73 -0.23 6.83
CA ASP A 156 0.09 -0.24 8.05
C ASP A 156 1.38 0.58 7.87
N ALA A 157 1.98 0.56 6.68
CA ALA A 157 3.19 1.32 6.38
C ALA A 157 3.01 2.83 6.52
N VAL A 158 1.94 3.38 5.94
CA VAL A 158 1.67 4.82 5.98
C VAL A 158 1.16 5.25 7.37
N LYS A 159 0.35 4.41 8.02
CA LYS A 159 -0.05 4.62 9.42
C LYS A 159 1.16 4.67 10.35
N TRP A 160 2.08 3.71 10.20
CA TRP A 160 3.30 3.65 10.97
C TRP A 160 4.17 4.89 10.75
N PHE A 161 4.40 5.29 9.49
CA PHE A 161 5.19 6.47 9.16
C PHE A 161 4.61 7.75 9.77
N SER A 162 3.29 7.93 9.64
CA SER A 162 2.56 9.06 10.24
C SER A 162 2.67 9.05 11.78
N HIS A 163 2.64 7.86 12.39
CA HIS A 163 2.82 7.69 13.82
C HIS A 163 4.23 8.08 14.27
N GLN A 164 5.28 7.70 13.54
CA GLN A 164 6.66 8.10 13.87
C GLN A 164 6.80 9.63 13.87
N HIS A 165 6.27 10.32 12.86
CA HIS A 165 6.31 11.78 12.80
C HIS A 165 5.51 12.44 13.94
N THR A 166 4.40 11.82 14.37
CA THR A 166 3.65 12.28 15.54
C THR A 166 4.47 12.13 16.83
N LEU A 167 5.18 11.00 16.99
CA LEU A 167 6.07 10.78 18.14
C LEU A 167 7.24 11.76 18.13
N LEU A 168 7.86 11.98 16.97
CA LEU A 168 8.94 12.96 16.79
C LEU A 168 8.50 14.35 17.27
N SER A 169 7.34 14.83 16.79
CA SER A 169 6.80 16.13 17.18
C SER A 169 6.60 16.24 18.70
N LYS A 170 6.06 15.19 19.35
CA LYS A 170 5.93 15.13 20.81
C LYS A 170 7.29 15.14 21.51
N THR A 171 8.25 14.35 21.05
CA THR A 171 9.59 14.28 21.62
C THR A 171 10.30 15.63 21.56
N VAL A 172 10.25 16.31 20.41
CA VAL A 172 10.84 17.64 20.24
C VAL A 172 10.13 18.66 21.14
N THR A 173 8.79 18.67 21.16
CA THR A 173 8.02 19.59 22.01
C THR A 173 8.35 19.41 23.49
N GLU A 174 8.42 18.16 23.95
CA GLU A 174 8.70 17.86 25.35
C GLU A 174 10.16 18.17 25.73
N HIS A 175 11.09 17.97 24.81
CA HIS A 175 12.49 18.38 24.98
C HIS A 175 12.59 19.90 25.16
N LEU A 176 11.99 20.68 24.25
CA LEU A 176 12.00 22.14 24.31
C LEU A 176 11.28 22.70 25.55
N ARG A 177 10.28 21.99 26.06
CA ARG A 177 9.60 22.36 27.32
C ARG A 177 10.54 22.27 28.52
N HIS A 178 11.48 21.32 28.53
CA HIS A 178 12.46 21.15 29.59
C HIS A 178 13.75 21.95 29.38
N HIS A 179 14.05 22.29 28.12
CA HIS A 179 15.23 23.02 27.68
C HIS A 179 14.85 24.30 26.93
N PRO A 180 14.17 25.27 27.59
CA PRO A 180 13.67 26.48 26.93
C PRO A 180 14.79 27.33 26.32
N GLU A 181 16.02 27.24 26.84
CA GLU A 181 17.21 27.89 26.28
C GLU A 181 17.53 27.41 24.85
N GLU A 182 17.16 26.18 24.51
CA GLU A 182 17.40 25.60 23.19
C GLU A 182 16.37 26.02 22.15
N VAL A 183 15.25 26.65 22.52
CA VAL A 183 14.21 27.08 21.54
C VAL A 183 14.81 27.96 20.44
N SER A 184 15.71 28.88 20.82
CA SER A 184 16.40 29.77 19.88
C SER A 184 17.27 29.03 18.85
N LEU A 185 17.75 27.82 19.17
CA LEU A 185 18.48 26.97 18.25
C LEU A 185 17.59 26.54 17.08
N TYR A 186 16.38 26.06 17.39
CA TYR A 186 15.47 25.50 16.39
C TYR A 186 14.74 26.57 15.56
N GLU A 187 14.50 27.77 16.11
CA GLU A 187 13.92 28.90 15.36
C GLU A 187 14.75 29.35 14.14
N GLY A 188 16.07 29.10 14.16
CA GLY A 188 16.97 29.47 13.07
C GLY A 188 16.75 28.65 11.79
N VAL A 189 16.17 27.45 11.91
CA VAL A 189 16.00 26.49 10.81
C VAL A 189 14.70 26.71 10.04
N GLU A 190 13.63 27.18 10.70
CA GLU A 190 12.30 27.36 10.08
C GLU A 190 12.24 28.53 9.08
N LYS A 191 13.27 29.39 9.05
CA LYS A 191 13.30 30.63 8.26
C LYS A 191 14.01 30.50 6.91
N VAL A 192 14.50 29.32 6.55
CA VAL A 192 15.17 29.03 5.26
C VAL A 192 14.21 28.30 4.33
#